data_AF-A0A844GND5-F1
#
_entry.id   AF-A0A844GND5-F1
#
_cell.length_a   1.000
_cell.length_b   1.000
_cell.length_c   1.000
_cell.angle_alpha   90.00
_cell.angle_beta   90.00
_cell.angle_gamma   90.00
#
_symmetry.space_group_name_H-M   'P 1'
#
loop_
_entity.id
_entity.type
_entity.pdbx_description
1 polymer ?
#
loop_
_entity_poly.entity_id
_entity_poly.type
_entity_poly.pdbx_seq_one_letter_code
_entity_poly.pdbx_strand_id
1 'polypeptide(L)'
;MKLVNHKYDGEISPVYFSLAMKRSYNVFIIYFGIFILCMAAFGYPANCIPVFFWLIGTLVARYGIDHLWVRWNFLFYVIISAGWISYFIYFYGWNCGGTNFIMPLMLMSMFSVYDTFFTKITFTVFLFLLRMALFFHCQTYPVIYPLSTGQMLILQVVNTILSFVIMGVICITFSTNLQKAEKHLLLYNMELRQQAGTDPLTGLYNRRRMEEILDNHIAANPNEIFCIAIGDIDFFKSVNDTYGHDCGDLVLQTWYCRSFPLYLKIKPWEKGMSAAGAVKNSCSSSRMLTWISPAH
;
A
#
# COMPACT_ATOMS: atom_id res chain seq x y z
N MET A 1 22.17 -2.31 18.51
CA MET A 1 21.90 -2.60 17.08
C MET A 1 21.08 -3.91 17.01
N LYS A 2 19.76 -3.84 17.17
CA LYS A 2 18.87 -4.99 16.91
C LYS A 2 18.48 -4.90 15.44
N LEU A 3 18.93 -5.87 14.66
CA LEU A 3 18.46 -6.14 13.30
C LEU A 3 16.94 -6.06 13.28
N VAL A 4 16.42 -5.01 12.65
CA VAL A 4 15.00 -4.92 12.30
C VAL A 4 14.78 -6.07 11.32
N ASN A 5 14.11 -7.11 11.80
CA ASN A 5 13.74 -8.29 11.02
C ASN A 5 13.07 -7.84 9.71
N HIS A 6 13.73 -8.10 8.58
CA HIS A 6 13.17 -8.13 7.22
C HIS A 6 12.18 -9.29 7.06
N LYS A 7 11.22 -9.41 7.99
CA LYS A 7 10.12 -10.39 7.94
C LYS A 7 8.79 -9.75 7.56
N TYR A 8 8.77 -8.43 7.35
CA TYR A 8 7.54 -7.65 7.26
C TYR A 8 6.97 -7.51 5.83
N ASP A 9 7.78 -7.71 4.78
CA ASP A 9 7.31 -7.48 3.40
C ASP A 9 6.54 -8.69 2.80
N GLY A 10 6.70 -9.87 3.39
CA GLY A 10 5.97 -11.09 2.99
C GLY A 10 4.60 -11.28 3.67
N GLU A 11 4.38 -10.66 4.84
CA GLU A 11 3.17 -10.86 5.66
C GLU A 11 2.10 -9.78 5.45
N ILE A 12 2.44 -8.59 4.95
CA ILE A 12 1.45 -7.50 4.76
C ILE A 12 0.70 -7.62 3.41
N SER A 13 1.37 -8.05 2.34
CA SER A 13 0.75 -8.17 1.01
C SER A 13 -0.42 -9.18 0.92
N PRO A 14 -0.43 -10.33 1.66
CA PRO A 14 -1.59 -11.21 1.76
C PRO A 14 -2.80 -10.56 2.46
N VAL A 15 -2.56 -9.61 3.36
CA VAL A 15 -3.59 -9.06 4.26
C VAL A 15 -4.54 -8.12 3.51
N TYR A 16 -4.01 -7.25 2.64
CA TYR A 16 -4.87 -6.33 1.88
C TYR A 16 -5.67 -7.03 0.79
N PHE A 17 -5.06 -8.01 0.11
CA PHE A 17 -5.74 -8.80 -0.91
C PHE A 17 -6.83 -9.70 -0.29
N SER A 18 -6.54 -10.35 0.84
CA SER A 18 -7.56 -11.12 1.58
C SER A 18 -8.68 -10.21 2.10
N LEU A 19 -8.39 -9.00 2.58
CA LEU A 19 -9.41 -8.02 2.97
C LEU A 19 -10.32 -7.62 1.79
N ALA A 20 -9.74 -7.37 0.62
CA ALA A 20 -10.51 -7.07 -0.59
C ALA A 20 -11.43 -8.25 -0.98
N MET A 21 -10.91 -9.48 -0.93
CA MET A 21 -11.73 -10.68 -1.17
C MET A 21 -12.86 -10.81 -0.14
N LYS A 22 -12.58 -10.67 1.16
CA LYS A 22 -13.61 -10.72 2.23
C LYS A 22 -14.73 -9.74 1.96
N ARG A 23 -14.41 -8.50 1.62
CA ARG A 23 -15.39 -7.46 1.30
C ARG A 23 -16.17 -7.81 0.03
N SER A 24 -15.51 -8.33 -1.00
CA SER A 24 -16.19 -8.74 -2.23
C SER A 24 -17.16 -9.90 -2.02
N TYR A 25 -16.78 -10.93 -1.27
CA TYR A 25 -17.70 -12.03 -0.90
C TYR A 25 -18.91 -11.53 -0.12
N ASN A 26 -18.73 -10.58 0.81
CA ASN A 26 -19.86 -9.98 1.53
C ASN A 26 -20.86 -9.32 0.56
N VAL A 27 -20.38 -8.66 -0.49
CA VAL A 27 -21.26 -8.08 -1.52
C VAL A 27 -21.92 -9.17 -2.36
N PHE A 28 -21.22 -10.26 -2.69
CA PHE A 28 -21.83 -11.41 -3.39
C PHE A 28 -22.94 -12.09 -2.57
N ILE A 29 -22.77 -12.22 -1.25
CA ILE A 29 -23.79 -12.77 -0.35
C ILE A 29 -25.06 -11.90 -0.40
N ILE A 30 -24.90 -10.57 -0.33
CA ILE A 30 -26.01 -9.63 -0.45
C ILE A 30 -26.65 -9.73 -1.83
N TYR A 31 -25.84 -9.83 -2.89
CA TYR A 31 -26.29 -9.99 -4.26
C TYR A 31 -27.18 -11.23 -4.43
N PHE A 32 -26.74 -12.39 -3.95
CA PHE A 32 -27.54 -13.63 -4.04
C PHE A 32 -28.84 -13.53 -3.24
N GLY A 33 -28.82 -12.85 -2.09
CA GLY A 33 -30.04 -12.55 -1.33
C GLY A 33 -31.03 -11.69 -2.13
N ILE A 34 -30.57 -10.58 -2.73
CA ILE A 34 -31.40 -9.72 -3.59
C ILE A 34 -31.92 -10.51 -4.79
N PHE A 35 -31.08 -11.33 -5.41
CA PHE A 35 -31.47 -12.14 -6.57
C PHE A 35 -32.57 -13.15 -6.22
N ILE A 36 -32.47 -13.84 -5.08
CA ILE A 36 -33.53 -14.75 -4.59
C ILE A 36 -34.84 -13.99 -4.38
N LEU A 37 -34.80 -12.80 -3.78
CA LEU A 37 -35.98 -11.95 -3.61
C LEU A 37 -36.61 -11.54 -4.95
N CYS A 38 -35.79 -11.14 -5.93
CA CYS A 38 -36.27 -10.82 -7.27
C CYS A 38 -36.93 -12.03 -7.94
N MET A 39 -36.31 -13.20 -7.90
CA MET A 39 -36.85 -14.41 -8.53
C MET A 39 -38.15 -14.89 -7.87
N ALA A 40 -38.26 -14.77 -6.54
CA ALA A 40 -39.51 -15.04 -5.84
C ALA A 40 -40.62 -14.05 -6.24
N ALA A 41 -40.29 -12.75 -6.34
CA ALA A 41 -41.24 -11.71 -6.77
C ALA A 41 -41.68 -11.88 -8.23
N PHE A 42 -40.82 -12.41 -9.10
CA PHE A 42 -41.14 -12.67 -10.51
C PHE A 42 -41.98 -13.92 -10.73
N GLY A 43 -42.26 -14.71 -9.68
CA GLY A 43 -43.05 -15.93 -9.76
C GLY A 43 -42.26 -17.18 -10.17
N TYR A 44 -40.93 -17.15 -10.05
CA TYR A 44 -40.04 -18.27 -10.39
C TYR A 44 -39.29 -18.83 -9.15
N PRO A 45 -40.00 -19.32 -8.10
CA PRO A 45 -39.36 -19.74 -6.86
C PRO A 45 -38.46 -20.97 -7.02
N ALA A 46 -38.73 -21.84 -7.99
CA ALA A 46 -37.88 -23.01 -8.28
C ALA A 46 -36.46 -22.60 -8.72
N ASN A 47 -36.34 -21.43 -9.38
CA ASN A 47 -35.05 -20.91 -9.84
C ASN A 47 -34.19 -20.35 -8.71
N CYS A 48 -34.71 -20.26 -7.48
CA CYS A 48 -33.93 -19.93 -6.30
C CYS A 48 -33.07 -21.11 -5.82
N ILE A 49 -33.45 -22.36 -6.12
CA ILE A 49 -32.76 -23.56 -5.63
C ILE A 49 -31.29 -23.58 -6.05
N PRO A 50 -30.94 -23.39 -7.35
CA PRO A 50 -29.54 -23.30 -7.76
C PRO A 50 -28.80 -22.17 -7.06
N VAL A 51 -29.44 -21.02 -6.86
CA VAL A 51 -28.82 -19.84 -6.23
C VAL A 51 -28.38 -20.11 -4.80
N PHE A 52 -29.11 -20.93 -4.05
CA PHE A 52 -28.71 -21.33 -2.70
C PHE A 52 -27.39 -22.11 -2.67
N PHE A 53 -27.12 -22.96 -3.68
CA PHE A 53 -25.83 -23.66 -3.75
C PHE A 53 -24.67 -22.69 -3.96
N TRP A 54 -24.85 -21.65 -4.79
CA TRP A 54 -23.83 -20.61 -4.98
C TRP A 54 -23.67 -19.75 -3.73
N LEU A 55 -24.78 -19.41 -3.05
CA LEU A 55 -24.75 -18.70 -1.78
C LEU A 55 -23.97 -19.48 -0.72
N ILE A 56 -24.25 -20.77 -0.54
CA ILE A 56 -23.52 -21.65 0.37
C ILE A 56 -22.04 -21.72 -0.03
N GLY A 57 -21.75 -21.91 -1.32
CA GLY A 57 -20.38 -21.90 -1.85
C GLY A 57 -19.63 -20.62 -1.51
N THR A 58 -20.26 -19.45 -1.66
CA THR A 58 -19.65 -18.17 -1.28
C THR A 58 -19.47 -17.99 0.22
N LEU A 59 -20.39 -18.49 1.06
CA LEU A 59 -20.26 -18.46 2.52
C LEU A 59 -19.10 -19.34 2.99
N VAL A 60 -18.99 -20.55 2.45
CA VAL A 60 -17.90 -21.48 2.73
C VAL A 60 -16.57 -20.88 2.26
N ALA A 61 -16.51 -20.33 1.04
CA ALA A 61 -15.32 -19.67 0.53
C ALA A 61 -14.94 -18.44 1.39
N ARG A 62 -15.92 -17.67 1.86
CA ARG A 62 -15.71 -16.52 2.75
C ARG A 62 -15.13 -16.92 4.10
N TYR A 63 -15.63 -18.00 4.70
CA TYR A 63 -15.10 -18.55 5.95
C TYR A 63 -13.70 -19.14 5.75
N GLY A 64 -13.48 -19.81 4.62
CA GLY A 64 -12.21 -20.41 4.24
C GLY A 64 -11.06 -19.42 4.00
N ILE A 65 -11.31 -18.10 3.87
CA ILE A 65 -10.21 -17.11 3.70
C ILE A 65 -9.25 -17.11 4.88
N ASP A 66 -9.76 -17.34 6.09
CA ASP A 66 -8.95 -17.28 7.31
C ASP A 66 -8.18 -18.59 7.57
N HIS A 67 -8.53 -19.67 6.86
CA HIS A 67 -7.98 -21.01 7.07
C HIS A 67 -7.21 -21.58 5.86
N LEU A 68 -7.51 -21.10 4.65
CA LEU A 68 -6.87 -21.54 3.41
C LEU A 68 -5.85 -20.51 2.94
N TRP A 69 -4.89 -20.97 2.15
CA TRP A 69 -3.94 -20.08 1.49
C TRP A 69 -4.70 -19.17 0.52
N VAL A 70 -4.39 -17.88 0.58
CA VAL A 70 -5.08 -16.82 -0.16
C VAL A 70 -5.18 -17.10 -1.66
N ARG A 71 -4.14 -17.71 -2.25
CA ARG A 71 -4.11 -18.10 -3.67
C ARG A 71 -5.18 -19.13 -4.04
N TRP A 72 -5.40 -20.15 -3.21
CA TRP A 72 -6.45 -21.14 -3.47
C TRP A 72 -7.83 -20.52 -3.35
N ASN A 73 -8.03 -19.65 -2.36
CA ASN A 73 -9.29 -18.93 -2.21
C ASN A 73 -9.59 -18.01 -3.41
N PHE A 74 -8.56 -17.38 -3.99
CA PHE A 74 -8.70 -16.61 -5.22
C PHE A 74 -9.12 -17.47 -6.41
N LEU A 75 -8.54 -18.67 -6.57
CA LEU A 75 -8.98 -19.61 -7.61
C LEU A 75 -10.45 -20.03 -7.40
N PHE A 76 -10.86 -20.30 -6.16
CA PHE A 76 -12.26 -20.58 -5.84
C PHE A 76 -13.17 -19.40 -6.18
N TYR A 77 -12.76 -18.17 -5.84
CA TYR A 77 -13.48 -16.94 -6.19
C TYR A 77 -13.72 -16.86 -7.69
N VAL A 78 -12.66 -17.05 -8.49
CA VAL A 78 -12.72 -17.02 -9.96
C VAL A 78 -13.68 -18.08 -10.50
N ILE A 79 -13.57 -19.32 -10.02
CA ILE A 79 -14.39 -20.44 -10.49
C ILE A 79 -15.86 -20.20 -10.15
N ILE A 80 -16.18 -19.78 -8.92
CA ILE A 80 -17.55 -19.50 -8.50
C ILE A 80 -18.15 -18.35 -9.31
N SER A 81 -17.40 -17.25 -9.49
CA SER A 81 -17.87 -16.09 -10.25
C SER A 81 -18.06 -16.41 -11.74
N ALA A 82 -17.08 -17.06 -12.39
CA ALA A 82 -17.19 -17.45 -13.80
C ALA A 82 -18.31 -18.48 -14.03
N GLY A 83 -18.45 -19.44 -13.12
CA GLY A 83 -19.54 -20.42 -13.13
C GLY A 83 -20.91 -19.75 -12.97
N TRP A 84 -21.04 -18.80 -12.04
CA TRP A 84 -22.27 -18.01 -11.88
C TRP A 84 -22.61 -17.21 -13.14
N ILE A 85 -21.65 -16.47 -13.71
CA ILE A 85 -21.86 -15.65 -14.91
C ILE A 85 -22.33 -16.53 -16.07
N SER A 86 -21.68 -17.67 -16.27
CA SER A 86 -22.01 -18.62 -17.34
C SER A 86 -23.40 -19.23 -17.14
N TYR A 87 -23.70 -19.69 -15.92
CA TYR A 87 -25.02 -20.20 -15.54
C TYR A 87 -26.11 -19.14 -15.78
N PHE A 88 -25.91 -17.93 -15.27
CA PHE A 88 -26.87 -16.84 -15.36
C PHE A 88 -27.22 -16.50 -16.81
N ILE A 89 -26.19 -16.39 -17.67
CA ILE A 89 -26.39 -16.03 -19.07
C ILE A 89 -27.06 -17.16 -19.85
N TYR A 90 -26.69 -18.42 -19.57
CA TYR A 90 -27.31 -19.59 -20.17
C TYR A 90 -28.83 -19.67 -19.89
N PHE A 91 -29.24 -19.37 -18.65
CA PHE A 91 -30.64 -19.50 -18.24
C PHE A 91 -31.50 -18.26 -18.52
N TYR A 92 -31.00 -17.05 -18.24
CA TYR A 92 -31.76 -15.80 -18.29
C TYR A 92 -31.43 -14.91 -19.49
N GLY A 93 -30.35 -15.19 -20.21
CA GLY A 93 -29.93 -14.46 -21.40
C GLY A 93 -29.06 -13.24 -21.15
N TRP A 94 -28.62 -12.64 -22.26
CA TRP A 94 -27.63 -11.57 -22.31
C TRP A 94 -28.10 -10.25 -21.68
N ASN A 95 -29.34 -9.85 -21.96
CA ASN A 95 -29.85 -8.52 -21.63
C ASN A 95 -30.13 -8.30 -20.13
N CYS A 96 -30.03 -9.35 -19.31
CA CYS A 96 -30.26 -9.26 -17.87
C CYS A 96 -29.03 -8.70 -17.10
N GLY A 97 -27.93 -8.39 -17.78
CA GLY A 97 -26.76 -7.71 -17.17
C GLY A 97 -25.79 -8.59 -16.38
N GLY A 98 -25.93 -9.93 -16.42
CA GLY A 98 -25.04 -10.85 -15.72
C GLY A 98 -23.56 -10.75 -16.15
N THR A 99 -23.30 -10.34 -17.39
CA THR A 99 -21.93 -10.11 -17.91
C THR A 99 -21.18 -9.00 -17.19
N ASN A 100 -21.88 -8.10 -16.50
CA ASN A 100 -21.25 -6.94 -15.84
C ASN A 100 -20.30 -7.38 -14.72
N PHE A 101 -20.51 -8.56 -14.13
CA PHE A 101 -19.64 -9.13 -13.10
C PHE A 101 -18.27 -9.60 -13.64
N ILE A 102 -18.07 -9.67 -14.96
CA ILE A 102 -16.74 -9.93 -15.56
C ILE A 102 -15.76 -8.79 -15.23
N MET A 103 -16.22 -7.54 -15.17
CA MET A 103 -15.35 -6.39 -14.91
C MET A 103 -14.78 -6.38 -13.48
N PRO A 104 -15.60 -6.53 -12.40
CA PRO A 104 -15.07 -6.72 -11.05
C PRO A 104 -14.15 -7.94 -10.91
N LEU A 105 -14.45 -9.04 -11.62
CA LEU A 105 -13.62 -10.24 -11.62
C LEU A 105 -12.24 -10.00 -12.25
N MET A 106 -12.20 -9.30 -13.38
CA MET A 106 -10.96 -8.86 -14.02
C MET A 106 -10.15 -7.96 -13.08
N LEU A 107 -10.82 -6.99 -12.44
CA LEU A 107 -10.19 -6.06 -11.51
C LEU A 107 -9.56 -6.79 -10.30
N MET A 108 -10.27 -7.78 -9.73
CA MET A 108 -9.75 -8.59 -8.64
C MET A 108 -8.47 -9.33 -9.04
N SER A 109 -8.40 -9.86 -10.27
CA SER A 109 -7.19 -10.51 -10.80
C SER A 109 -6.04 -9.54 -11.03
N MET A 110 -6.32 -8.32 -11.52
CA MET A 110 -5.29 -7.30 -11.72
C MET A 110 -4.56 -6.95 -10.43
N PHE A 111 -5.29 -6.91 -9.32
CA PHE A 111 -4.73 -6.65 -8.00
C PHE A 111 -4.20 -7.89 -7.27
N SER A 112 -4.21 -9.07 -7.91
CA SER A 112 -3.58 -10.27 -7.36
C SER A 112 -2.08 -10.07 -7.19
N VAL A 113 -1.60 -10.36 -5.98
CA VAL A 113 -0.18 -10.22 -5.59
C VAL A 113 0.66 -11.41 -6.06
N TYR A 114 0.03 -12.58 -6.20
CA TYR A 114 0.71 -13.86 -6.45
C TYR A 114 0.96 -14.16 -7.93
N ASP A 115 0.40 -13.34 -8.82
CA ASP A 115 0.39 -13.59 -10.25
C ASP A 115 1.40 -12.69 -10.96
N THR A 116 2.17 -13.30 -11.87
CA THR A 116 3.05 -12.58 -12.80
C THR A 116 2.26 -11.65 -13.74
N PHE A 117 2.95 -10.69 -14.34
CA PHE A 117 2.35 -9.81 -15.35
C PHE A 117 1.73 -10.60 -16.51
N PHE A 118 2.42 -11.62 -17.01
CA PHE A 118 1.92 -12.49 -18.09
C PHE A 118 0.66 -13.27 -17.70
N THR A 119 0.57 -13.79 -16.47
CA THR A 119 -0.63 -14.49 -15.99
C THR A 119 -1.84 -13.57 -15.91
N LYS A 120 -1.66 -12.28 -15.56
CA LYS A 120 -2.74 -11.29 -15.53
C LYS A 120 -3.27 -10.97 -16.93
N ILE A 121 -2.38 -10.82 -17.91
CA ILE A 121 -2.75 -10.66 -19.32
C ILE A 121 -3.52 -11.88 -19.80
N THR A 122 -2.96 -13.08 -19.58
CA THR A 122 -3.58 -14.34 -20.01
C THR A 122 -4.98 -14.50 -19.42
N PHE A 123 -5.16 -14.19 -18.14
CA PHE A 123 -6.46 -14.23 -17.47
C PHE A 123 -7.45 -13.21 -18.05
N THR A 124 -6.99 -12.01 -18.38
CA THR A 124 -7.83 -10.97 -19.01
C THR A 124 -8.30 -11.38 -20.40
N VAL A 125 -7.40 -11.95 -21.20
CA VAL A 125 -7.75 -12.51 -22.50
C VAL A 125 -8.74 -13.65 -22.33
N PHE A 126 -8.54 -14.54 -21.35
CA PHE A 126 -9.49 -15.61 -21.03
C PHE A 126 -10.90 -15.07 -20.69
N LEU A 127 -11.01 -14.06 -19.82
CA LEU A 127 -12.30 -13.45 -19.49
C LEU A 127 -12.96 -12.77 -20.70
N PHE A 128 -12.17 -12.15 -21.57
CA PHE A 128 -12.66 -11.59 -22.83
C PHE A 128 -13.20 -12.66 -23.77
N LEU A 129 -12.46 -13.77 -23.94
CA LEU A 129 -12.91 -14.90 -24.75
C LEU A 129 -14.17 -15.55 -24.17
N LEU A 130 -14.24 -15.72 -22.84
CA LEU A 130 -15.45 -16.18 -22.15
C LEU A 130 -16.65 -15.26 -22.43
N ARG A 131 -16.45 -13.93 -22.36
CA ARG A 131 -17.50 -12.95 -22.69
C ARG A 131 -17.97 -13.11 -24.14
N MET A 132 -17.06 -13.23 -25.10
CA MET A 132 -17.40 -13.40 -26.51
C MET A 132 -18.11 -14.73 -26.76
N ALA A 133 -17.66 -15.82 -26.15
CA ALA A 133 -18.29 -17.14 -26.27
C ALA A 133 -19.74 -17.11 -25.74
N LEU A 134 -19.97 -16.50 -24.58
CA LEU A 134 -21.31 -16.35 -24.01
C LEU A 134 -22.20 -15.44 -24.87
N PHE A 135 -21.64 -14.40 -25.51
CA PHE A 135 -22.37 -13.56 -26.46
C PHE A 135 -22.85 -14.36 -27.66
N PHE A 136 -21.95 -15.09 -28.34
CA PHE A 136 -22.32 -15.91 -29.50
C PHE A 136 -23.31 -17.02 -29.13
N HIS A 137 -23.16 -17.62 -27.94
CA HIS A 137 -24.10 -18.61 -27.44
C HIS A 137 -25.52 -18.05 -27.33
N CYS A 138 -25.70 -16.85 -26.76
CA CYS A 138 -27.02 -16.20 -26.68
C CYS A 138 -27.61 -15.80 -28.04
N GLN A 139 -26.79 -15.59 -29.07
CA GLN A 139 -27.30 -15.34 -30.42
C GLN A 139 -27.73 -16.62 -31.14
N THR A 140 -27.13 -17.76 -30.76
CA THR A 140 -27.34 -19.05 -31.44
C THR A 140 -28.48 -19.84 -30.80
N TYR A 141 -28.64 -19.75 -29.47
CA TYR A 141 -29.59 -20.55 -28.71
C TYR A 141 -30.60 -19.66 -27.97
N PRO A 142 -31.91 -20.03 -27.98
CA PRO A 142 -32.91 -19.34 -27.19
C PRO A 142 -32.68 -19.58 -25.70
N VAL A 143 -33.09 -18.61 -24.88
CA VAL A 143 -33.03 -18.70 -23.42
C VAL A 143 -34.01 -19.75 -22.88
N ILE A 144 -33.64 -20.42 -21.79
CA ILE A 144 -34.48 -21.43 -21.15
C ILE A 144 -35.64 -20.79 -20.38
N TYR A 145 -35.35 -19.71 -19.65
CA TYR A 145 -36.35 -18.96 -18.88
C TYR A 145 -36.57 -17.59 -19.49
N PRO A 146 -37.53 -17.44 -20.42
CA PRO A 146 -37.86 -16.14 -21.00
C PRO A 146 -38.50 -15.26 -19.93
N LEU A 147 -37.79 -14.20 -19.55
CA LEU A 147 -38.29 -13.16 -18.66
C LEU A 147 -39.05 -12.09 -19.45
N SER A 148 -40.00 -11.42 -18.81
CA SER A 148 -40.66 -10.27 -19.43
C SER A 148 -39.69 -9.10 -19.58
N THR A 149 -39.94 -8.20 -20.53
CA THR A 149 -39.09 -7.01 -20.77
C THR A 149 -38.88 -6.18 -19.50
N GLY A 150 -39.91 -6.04 -18.66
CA GLY A 150 -39.81 -5.34 -17.38
C GLY A 150 -38.93 -6.08 -16.36
N GLN A 151 -39.04 -7.40 -16.26
CA GLN A 151 -38.21 -8.22 -15.37
C GLN A 151 -36.73 -8.18 -15.79
N MET A 152 -36.46 -8.26 -17.10
CA MET A 152 -35.10 -8.16 -17.66
C MET A 152 -34.47 -6.81 -17.31
N LEU A 153 -35.22 -5.70 -17.47
CA LEU A 153 -34.75 -4.36 -17.14
C LEU A 153 -34.43 -4.23 -15.64
N ILE A 154 -35.30 -4.75 -14.76
CA ILE A 154 -35.05 -4.74 -13.31
C ILE A 154 -33.76 -5.49 -12.98
N LEU A 155 -33.57 -6.71 -13.51
CA LEU A 155 -32.33 -7.47 -13.29
C LEU A 155 -31.11 -6.75 -13.85
N GLN A 156 -31.23 -6.13 -15.03
CA GLN A 156 -30.14 -5.38 -15.64
C GLN A 156 -29.71 -4.21 -14.76
N VAL A 157 -30.66 -3.43 -14.24
CA VAL A 157 -30.39 -2.31 -13.33
C VAL A 157 -29.74 -2.81 -12.04
N VAL A 158 -30.31 -3.83 -11.40
CA VAL A 158 -29.79 -4.42 -10.16
C VAL A 158 -28.37 -4.97 -10.34
N ASN A 159 -28.14 -5.77 -11.39
CA ASN A 159 -26.82 -6.33 -11.70
C ASN A 159 -25.79 -5.23 -12.02
N THR A 160 -26.20 -4.18 -12.73
CA THR A 160 -25.32 -3.03 -13.03
C THR A 160 -24.92 -2.32 -11.74
N ILE A 161 -25.88 -1.92 -10.90
CA ILE A 161 -25.60 -1.24 -9.63
C ILE A 161 -24.68 -2.09 -8.76
N LEU A 162 -24.98 -3.38 -8.61
CA LEU A 162 -24.17 -4.27 -7.76
C LEU A 162 -22.76 -4.50 -8.34
N SER A 163 -22.61 -4.60 -9.66
CA SER A 163 -21.28 -4.67 -10.28
C SER A 163 -20.44 -3.42 -10.03
N PHE A 164 -21.05 -2.22 -10.09
CA PHE A 164 -20.38 -0.97 -9.75
C PHE A 164 -20.02 -0.89 -8.26
N VAL A 165 -20.90 -1.36 -7.37
CA VAL A 165 -20.63 -1.41 -5.92
C VAL A 165 -19.44 -2.33 -5.63
N ILE A 166 -19.39 -3.54 -6.21
CA ILE A 166 -18.25 -4.46 -6.03
C ILE A 166 -16.97 -3.81 -6.55
N MET A 167 -17.00 -3.25 -7.76
CA MET A 167 -15.85 -2.57 -8.35
C MET A 167 -15.35 -1.43 -7.48
N GLY A 168 -16.25 -0.58 -6.99
CA GLY A 168 -15.94 0.52 -6.07
C GLY A 168 -15.31 0.04 -4.76
N VAL A 169 -15.88 -1.01 -4.14
CA VAL A 169 -15.34 -1.61 -2.91
C VAL A 169 -13.93 -2.16 -3.12
N ILE A 170 -13.68 -2.84 -4.25
CA ILE A 170 -12.35 -3.34 -4.61
C ILE A 170 -11.38 -2.16 -4.79
N CYS A 171 -11.73 -1.18 -5.64
CA CYS A 171 -10.89 0.00 -5.91
C CYS A 171 -10.56 0.79 -4.65
N ILE A 172 -11.56 1.09 -3.80
CA ILE A 172 -11.35 1.86 -2.56
C ILE A 172 -10.47 1.07 -1.59
N THR A 173 -10.66 -0.25 -1.48
CA THR A 173 -9.83 -1.09 -0.60
C THR A 173 -8.37 -1.07 -1.08
N PHE A 174 -8.11 -1.25 -2.36
CA PHE A 174 -6.73 -1.21 -2.88
C PHE A 174 -6.12 0.19 -2.80
N SER A 175 -6.86 1.25 -3.19
CA SER A 175 -6.39 2.63 -3.15
C SER A 175 -6.00 3.08 -1.75
N THR A 176 -6.86 2.85 -0.75
CA THR A 176 -6.58 3.24 0.64
C THR A 176 -5.41 2.47 1.24
N ASN A 177 -5.22 1.20 0.85
CA ASN A 177 -4.09 0.41 1.33
C ASN A 177 -2.77 0.82 0.66
N LEU A 178 -2.80 1.16 -0.64
CA LEU A 178 -1.63 1.66 -1.36
C LEU A 178 -1.16 2.99 -0.78
N GLN A 179 -2.08 3.92 -0.52
CA GLN A 179 -1.77 5.20 0.12
C GLN A 179 -1.17 5.04 1.53
N LYS A 180 -1.68 4.07 2.31
CA LYS A 180 -1.10 3.76 3.62
C LYS A 180 0.32 3.23 3.50
N ALA A 181 0.56 2.30 2.58
CA ALA A 181 1.88 1.73 2.35
C ALA A 181 2.89 2.80 1.92
N GLU A 182 2.51 3.68 0.99
CA GLU A 182 3.33 4.81 0.55
C GLU A 182 3.66 5.76 1.70
N LYS A 183 2.65 6.12 2.52
CA LYS A 183 2.86 6.97 3.69
C LYS A 183 3.82 6.34 4.70
N HIS A 184 3.68 5.04 4.98
CA HIS A 184 4.59 4.33 5.87
C HIS A 184 6.02 4.29 5.33
N LEU A 185 6.18 4.08 4.02
CA LEU A 185 7.49 4.11 3.37
C LEU A 185 8.14 5.49 3.47
N LEU A 186 7.38 6.57 3.26
CA LEU A 186 7.88 7.94 3.42
C LEU A 186 8.31 8.22 4.86
N LEU A 187 7.49 7.85 5.85
CA LEU A 187 7.83 8.04 7.26
C LEU A 187 9.08 7.25 7.65
N TYR A 188 9.21 6.01 7.20
CA TYR A 188 10.39 5.19 7.45
C TYR A 188 11.64 5.77 6.79
N ASN A 189 11.52 6.28 5.56
CA ASN A 189 12.63 6.96 4.88
C ASN A 189 13.06 8.22 5.64
N MET A 190 12.11 9.00 6.16
CA MET A 190 12.41 10.16 7.01
C MET A 190 13.13 9.76 8.29
N GLU A 191 12.69 8.70 8.97
CA GLU A 191 13.34 8.18 10.17
C GLU A 191 14.76 7.70 9.88
N LEU A 192 14.96 6.94 8.79
CA LEU A 192 16.29 6.52 8.33
C LEU A 192 17.19 7.72 8.01
N ARG A 193 16.67 8.76 7.34
CA ARG A 193 17.44 10.00 7.10
C ARG A 193 17.81 10.71 8.41
N GLN A 194 16.91 10.72 9.39
CA GLN A 194 17.22 11.29 10.70
C GLN A 194 18.29 10.48 11.44
N GLN A 195 18.24 9.15 11.39
CA GLN A 195 19.24 8.26 12.00
C GLN A 195 20.59 8.30 11.28
N ALA A 196 20.58 8.35 9.95
CA ALA A 196 21.77 8.46 9.11
C ALA A 196 22.36 9.87 9.05
N GLY A 197 21.70 10.85 9.68
CA GLY A 197 22.15 12.23 9.71
C GLY A 197 23.25 12.51 10.74
N THR A 198 23.57 11.54 11.59
CA THR A 198 24.61 11.67 12.61
C THR A 198 25.75 10.69 12.35
N ASP A 199 26.97 11.16 12.56
CA ASP A 199 28.16 10.32 12.63
C ASP A 199 28.04 9.41 13.88
N PRO A 200 28.09 8.07 13.73
CA PRO A 200 27.87 7.15 14.84
C PRO A 200 29.00 7.16 15.88
N LEU A 201 30.21 7.61 15.50
CA LEU A 201 31.36 7.68 16.40
C LEU A 201 31.22 8.87 17.36
N THR A 202 30.84 10.05 16.84
CA THR A 202 30.80 11.31 17.60
C THR A 202 29.39 11.73 18.01
N GLY A 203 28.34 11.24 17.35
CA GLY A 203 26.95 11.67 17.52
C GLY A 203 26.64 13.06 16.92
N LEU A 204 27.62 13.68 16.26
CA LEU A 204 27.47 14.95 15.53
C LEU A 204 26.71 14.77 14.22
N TYR A 205 26.16 15.85 13.65
CA TYR A 205 25.67 15.79 12.28
C TYR A 205 26.80 15.47 11.30
N ASN A 206 26.57 14.48 10.45
CA ASN A 206 27.53 14.19 9.39
C ASN A 206 27.53 15.32 8.34
N ARG A 207 28.55 15.30 7.47
CA ARG A 207 28.73 16.30 6.41
C ARG A 207 27.44 16.57 5.64
N ARG A 208 26.77 15.50 5.20
CA ARG A 208 25.54 15.58 4.41
C ARG A 208 24.42 16.32 5.14
N ARG A 209 24.20 16.03 6.43
CA ARG A 209 23.16 16.72 7.21
C ARG A 209 23.52 18.17 7.50
N MET A 210 24.80 18.48 7.65
CA MET A 210 25.26 19.87 7.79
C MET A 210 24.99 20.68 6.51
N GLU A 211 25.31 20.12 5.33
CA GLU A 211 25.00 20.73 4.03
C GLU A 211 23.48 20.95 3.86
N GLU A 212 22.65 19.95 4.18
CA GLU A 212 21.18 20.10 4.12
C GLU A 212 20.66 21.21 5.06
N ILE A 213 21.21 21.34 6.27
CA ILE A 213 20.81 22.40 7.22
C ILE A 213 21.22 23.77 6.69
N LEU A 214 22.42 23.87 6.13
CA LEU A 214 22.96 25.11 5.58
C LEU A 214 22.12 25.60 4.40
N ASP A 215 21.83 24.72 3.44
CA ASP A 215 21.02 25.05 2.26
C ASP A 215 19.61 25.53 2.65
N ASN A 216 18.97 24.83 3.59
CA ASN A 216 17.65 25.23 4.10
C ASN A 216 17.70 26.58 4.83
N HIS A 217 18.77 26.87 5.56
CA HIS A 217 18.93 28.14 6.28
C HIS A 217 19.16 29.31 5.32
N ILE A 218 19.98 29.12 4.28
CA ILE A 218 20.21 30.12 3.23
C ILE A 218 18.90 30.41 2.47
N ALA A 219 18.15 29.36 2.11
CA ALA A 219 16.87 29.52 1.40
C ALA A 219 15.80 30.21 2.25
N ALA A 220 15.72 29.91 3.55
CA ALA A 220 14.74 30.51 4.45
C ALA A 220 15.09 31.96 4.86
N ASN A 221 16.38 32.29 4.96
CA ASN A 221 16.86 33.59 5.44
C ASN A 221 17.92 34.17 4.49
N PRO A 222 17.55 34.54 3.24
CA PRO A 222 18.52 34.93 2.21
C PRO A 222 19.34 36.19 2.55
N ASN A 223 18.85 37.03 3.47
CA ASN A 223 19.50 38.28 3.89
C ASN A 223 20.16 38.19 5.28
N GLU A 224 20.13 37.03 5.94
CA GLU A 224 20.75 36.85 7.26
C GLU A 224 22.25 36.60 7.12
N ILE A 225 23.07 37.38 7.82
CA ILE A 225 24.52 37.18 7.87
C ILE A 225 24.83 36.16 8.98
N PHE A 226 25.38 35.02 8.60
CA PHE A 226 25.84 33.97 9.51
C PHE A 226 27.29 33.59 9.24
N CYS A 227 27.93 32.92 10.19
CA CYS A 227 29.32 32.44 10.09
C CYS A 227 29.37 30.92 10.30
N ILE A 228 30.15 30.24 9.46
CA ILE A 228 30.46 28.82 9.60
C ILE A 228 31.89 28.70 10.12
N ALA A 229 32.08 27.97 11.21
CA ALA A 229 33.39 27.61 11.72
C ALA A 229 33.70 26.15 11.39
N ILE A 230 34.85 25.94 10.76
CA ILE A 230 35.39 24.63 10.39
C ILE A 230 36.73 24.46 11.11
N GLY A 231 36.95 23.30 11.73
CA GLY A 231 38.19 22.96 12.42
C GLY A 231 38.59 21.50 12.21
N ASP A 232 39.87 21.22 12.41
CA ASP A 232 40.48 19.88 12.34
C ASP A 232 41.35 19.64 13.59
N ILE A 233 41.62 18.39 13.94
CA ILE A 233 42.48 18.03 15.07
C ILE A 233 43.93 17.91 14.59
N ASP A 234 44.78 18.82 15.07
CA ASP A 234 46.20 18.82 14.72
C ASP A 234 46.87 17.49 15.06
N PHE A 235 47.68 16.99 14.12
CA PHE A 235 48.49 15.76 14.26
C PHE A 235 47.70 14.48 14.58
N PHE A 236 46.39 14.41 14.27
CA PHE A 236 45.55 13.24 14.56
C PHE A 236 46.07 11.94 13.91
N LYS A 237 46.66 12.03 12.72
CA LYS A 237 47.30 10.89 12.06
C LYS A 237 48.43 10.28 12.89
N SER A 238 49.26 11.11 13.53
CA SER A 238 50.34 10.65 14.41
C SER A 238 49.81 9.88 15.63
N VAL A 239 48.62 10.26 16.13
CA VAL A 239 47.95 9.55 17.23
C VAL A 239 47.48 8.17 16.75
N ASN A 240 46.83 8.09 15.58
CA ASN A 240 46.40 6.81 14.99
C ASN A 240 47.59 5.88 14.70
N ASP A 241 48.67 6.42 14.15
CA ASP A 241 49.87 5.65 13.79
C ASP A 241 50.61 5.12 15.03
N THR A 242 50.53 5.83 16.17
CA THR A 242 51.22 5.46 17.42
C THR A 242 50.39 4.55 18.34
N TYR A 243 49.08 4.78 18.43
CA TYR A 243 48.21 4.14 19.42
C TYR A 243 47.09 3.28 18.81
N GLY A 244 47.01 3.22 17.48
CA GLY A 244 45.98 2.48 16.75
C GLY A 244 44.65 3.25 16.63
N HIS A 245 43.85 2.87 15.63
CA HIS A 245 42.59 3.54 15.29
C HIS A 245 41.56 3.53 16.43
N ASP A 246 41.47 2.44 17.20
CA ASP A 246 40.55 2.35 18.34
C ASP A 246 40.83 3.43 19.41
N CYS A 247 42.10 3.79 19.60
CA CYS A 247 42.50 4.85 20.52
C CYS A 247 42.17 6.24 19.94
N GLY A 248 42.36 6.44 18.64
CA GLY A 248 41.95 7.65 17.93
C GLY A 248 40.43 7.91 18.03
N ASP A 249 39.62 6.86 17.88
CA ASP A 249 38.17 6.89 18.03
C ASP A 249 37.75 7.34 19.44
N LEU A 250 38.43 6.86 20.48
CA LEU A 250 38.20 7.26 21.86
C LEU A 250 38.59 8.73 22.10
N VAL A 251 39.69 9.19 21.49
CA VAL A 251 40.12 10.59 21.53
C VAL A 251 39.08 11.49 20.89
N LEU A 252 38.54 11.12 19.72
CA LEU A 252 37.46 11.85 19.05
C LEU A 252 36.20 11.95 19.92
N GLN A 253 35.75 10.83 20.49
CA GLN A 253 34.59 10.80 21.40
C GLN A 253 34.78 11.68 22.64
N THR A 254 35.95 11.60 23.26
CA THR A 254 36.27 12.30 24.51
C THR A 254 36.45 13.80 24.28
N TRP A 255 37.16 14.17 23.21
CA TRP A 255 37.36 15.56 22.81
C TRP A 255 36.02 16.22 22.50
N TYR A 256 35.15 15.54 21.76
CA TYR A 256 33.80 16.02 21.47
C TYR A 256 32.98 16.28 22.74
N CYS A 257 32.88 15.28 23.63
CA CYS A 257 32.12 15.40 24.88
C CYS A 257 32.61 16.56 25.78
N ARG A 258 33.91 16.88 25.75
CA ARG A 258 34.50 17.97 26.54
C ARG A 258 34.36 19.35 25.89
N SER A 259 34.54 19.43 24.58
CA SER A 259 34.57 20.70 23.83
C SER A 259 33.17 21.25 23.56
N PHE A 260 32.14 20.38 23.52
CA PHE A 260 30.75 20.75 23.26
C PHE A 260 29.83 20.32 24.41
N PRO A 261 29.71 21.11 25.50
CA PRO A 261 28.79 20.83 26.61
C PRO A 261 27.32 20.84 26.14
N LEU A 262 26.40 20.25 26.94
CA LEU A 262 24.99 19.98 26.60
C LEU A 262 24.20 21.12 25.91
N TYR A 263 24.62 22.38 26.04
CA TYR A 263 24.02 23.56 25.41
C TYR A 263 24.36 23.74 23.91
N LEU A 264 25.43 23.11 23.44
CA LEU A 264 25.86 23.06 22.04
C LEU A 264 25.43 21.77 21.32
N LYS A 265 24.73 20.86 22.02
CA LYS A 265 24.04 19.75 21.36
C LYS A 265 22.98 20.35 20.45
N ILE A 266 23.30 20.48 19.17
CA ILE A 266 22.39 20.93 18.12
C ILE A 266 21.20 19.96 18.15
N LYS A 267 20.14 20.36 18.85
CA LYS A 267 18.98 19.51 19.11
C LYS A 267 18.33 19.13 17.77
N PRO A 268 17.79 17.91 17.63
CA PRO A 268 16.88 17.59 16.54
C PRO A 268 15.74 18.62 16.53
N TRP A 269 15.38 19.08 15.33
CA TRP A 269 14.29 20.01 15.13
C TRP A 269 12.96 19.34 15.53
N GLU A 270 12.45 19.63 16.74
CA GLU A 270 11.09 19.25 17.15
C GLU A 270 10.10 20.26 16.57
N LYS A 271 9.08 19.75 15.85
CA LYS A 271 8.00 20.52 15.25
C LYS A 271 7.37 21.44 16.30
N GLY A 272 7.63 22.75 16.18
CA GLY A 272 7.06 23.78 17.05
C GLY A 272 8.04 24.86 17.51
N MET A 273 9.36 24.69 17.29
CA MET A 273 10.36 25.71 17.67
C MET A 273 10.76 26.58 16.48
N SER A 274 10.40 27.86 16.54
CA SER A 274 10.90 28.91 15.67
C SER A 274 12.41 29.12 15.89
N ALA A 275 13.19 28.78 14.86
CA ALA A 275 14.57 29.19 14.56
C ALA A 275 15.41 29.80 15.71
N ALA A 276 15.98 28.97 16.59
CA ALA A 276 17.11 29.38 17.44
C ALA A 276 17.88 28.18 18.01
N GLY A 277 18.66 27.51 17.17
CA GLY A 277 19.82 26.73 17.60
C GLY A 277 21.09 27.56 17.44
N ALA A 278 21.06 28.81 17.92
CA ALA A 278 22.19 29.71 17.84
C ALA A 278 22.86 29.81 19.21
N VAL A 279 24.16 29.54 19.27
CA VAL A 279 24.97 30.03 20.37
C VAL A 279 24.93 31.55 20.29
N LYS A 280 24.15 32.16 21.18
CA LYS A 280 24.16 33.59 21.41
C LYS A 280 25.41 33.88 22.24
N ASN A 281 26.56 34.07 21.59
CA ASN A 281 27.69 34.69 22.26
C ASN A 281 27.27 36.11 22.62
N SER A 282 27.47 36.50 23.88
CA SER A 282 27.13 37.82 24.44
C SER A 282 27.99 38.97 23.88
N CYS A 283 28.64 38.78 22.74
CA CYS A 283 29.33 39.81 21.98
C CYS A 283 29.19 39.53 20.48
N SER A 284 28.64 40.51 19.75
CA SER A 284 28.37 40.55 18.30
C SER A 284 27.18 39.71 17.80
N SER A 285 26.43 40.32 16.90
CA SER A 285 25.10 39.94 16.38
C SER A 285 25.10 38.76 15.41
N SER A 286 26.03 37.81 15.54
CA SER A 286 26.26 36.75 14.54
C SER A 286 25.98 35.38 15.15
N ARG A 287 25.02 34.65 14.58
CA ARG A 287 24.77 33.24 14.94
C ARG A 287 25.86 32.37 14.30
N MET A 288 26.51 31.52 15.09
CA MET A 288 27.64 30.67 14.65
C MET A 288 27.18 29.22 14.52
N LEU A 289 27.43 28.62 13.35
CA LEU A 289 27.27 27.18 13.08
C LEU A 289 28.65 26.54 13.04
N THR A 290 28.92 25.56 13.90
CA THR A 290 30.21 24.86 14.02
C THR A 290 30.13 23.46 13.41
N TRP A 291 31.11 23.09 12.59
CA TRP A 291 31.24 21.76 11.99
C TRP A 291 32.70 21.31 11.96
N ILE A 292 32.94 20.02 12.20
CA ILE A 292 34.28 19.42 12.24
C ILE A 292 34.21 18.12 11.43
N SER A 293 35.04 18.02 10.39
CA SER A 293 35.24 16.77 9.64
C SER A 293 36.50 16.10 10.15
N PRO A 294 36.49 14.79 10.45
CA PRO A 294 37.74 14.05 10.46
C PRO A 294 38.29 14.03 9.03
N ALA A 295 39.51 14.51 8.83
CA ALA A 295 40.23 14.37 7.57
C ALA A 295 40.72 12.93 7.40
N HIS A 296 40.59 12.41 6.16
CA HIS A 296 41.09 11.09 5.74
C HIS A 296 42.63 11.01 5.79
#